data_AF-A0A8T5JJB5-F1
#
_entry.id   AF-A0A8T5JJB5-F1
#
_cell.length_a   1.000
_cell.length_b   1.000
_cell.length_c   1.000
_cell.angle_alpha   90.00
_cell.angle_beta   90.00
_cell.angle_gamma   90.00
#
_symmetry.space_group_name_H-M   'P 1'
#
loop_
_entity.id
_entity.type
_entity.pdbx_description
1 polymer ?
#
loop_
_entity_poly.entity_id
_entity_poly.type
_entity_poly.pdbx_seq_one_letter_code
_entity_poly.pdbx_strand_id
1 'polypeptide(L)'
;MVVARGKKEVNKLFKLNLLVLFVLTFILISSTVVLADSVTCNSCSSCATAAGTANRVINLTGDISTMAGSCIGSVADNVVIDCKGFTIGGNDSGSNGIQETTVNNITIQNCIISNFTVYGITFSSGSNANILGNTFRYSTNGIRISNIQNSTIDNNLFEYNYRGITDGGSSSSSYNNITSNSFMNNSFLAISVSYGASISNLIWNNNFIDNNPGDDQVSINSDTNQFNLSTQGNFWSTYDGPYAGCYDDNSDFICDSDYTAEEGAIDYHPRVALAGNCVTPHDGLLLNYSTILCSGNYSLTDSDGSWGIINFSK
;
A
#
# COMPACT_ATOMS: atom_id res chain seq x y z
N MET A 1 -49.44 50.17 8.86
CA MET A 1 -48.23 50.53 8.09
C MET A 1 -46.97 50.04 8.82
N VAL A 2 -46.78 48.72 8.98
CA VAL A 2 -45.59 48.14 9.66
C VAL A 2 -45.00 46.95 8.87
N VAL A 3 -45.73 46.39 7.91
CA VAL A 3 -45.33 45.15 7.20
C VAL A 3 -44.32 45.38 6.06
N ALA A 4 -44.14 46.63 5.58
CA ALA A 4 -43.28 46.91 4.43
C ALA A 4 -41.78 47.09 4.77
N ARG A 5 -41.41 47.30 6.04
CA ARG A 5 -39.99 47.47 6.43
C ARG A 5 -39.22 46.14 6.55
N GLY A 6 -39.90 45.01 6.78
CA GLY A 6 -39.24 43.70 6.97
C GLY A 6 -38.64 43.10 5.69
N LYS A 7 -39.28 43.26 4.54
CA LYS A 7 -38.80 42.65 3.27
C LYS A 7 -37.47 43.22 2.76
N LYS A 8 -37.17 44.48 3.06
CA LYS A 8 -35.96 45.15 2.55
C LYS A 8 -34.70 44.74 3.32
N GLU A 9 -34.84 44.45 4.61
CA GLU A 9 -33.74 43.97 5.47
C GLU A 9 -33.44 42.47 5.23
N VAL A 10 -34.47 41.64 5.00
CA VAL A 10 -34.27 40.21 4.67
C VAL A 10 -33.49 40.01 3.35
N ASN A 11 -33.75 40.85 2.34
CA ASN A 11 -33.01 40.80 1.07
C ASN A 11 -31.53 41.25 1.20
N LYS A 12 -31.20 42.11 2.16
CA LYS A 12 -29.81 42.48 2.44
C LYS A 12 -29.07 41.35 3.14
N LEU A 13 -29.71 40.72 4.13
CA LEU A 13 -29.13 39.59 4.86
C LEU A 13 -28.86 38.40 3.93
N PHE A 14 -29.80 38.10 3.02
CA PHE A 14 -29.65 37.00 2.06
C PHE A 14 -28.50 37.24 1.06
N LYS A 15 -28.37 38.47 0.55
CA LYS A 15 -27.27 38.85 -0.35
C LYS A 15 -25.91 38.85 0.34
N LEU A 16 -25.86 39.27 1.61
CA LEU A 16 -24.63 39.25 2.40
C LEU A 16 -24.17 37.81 2.68
N ASN A 17 -25.09 36.92 3.06
CA ASN A 17 -24.78 35.50 3.27
C ASN A 17 -24.34 34.80 1.98
N LEU A 18 -24.95 35.12 0.84
CA LEU A 18 -24.54 34.55 -0.44
C LEU A 18 -23.15 35.04 -0.86
N LEU A 19 -22.83 36.32 -0.62
CA LEU A 19 -21.50 36.88 -0.89
C LEU A 19 -20.44 36.24 0.02
N VAL A 20 -20.72 36.06 1.31
CA VAL A 20 -19.81 35.40 2.26
C VAL A 20 -19.57 33.95 1.86
N LEU A 21 -20.61 33.23 1.44
CA LEU A 21 -20.48 31.86 0.94
C LEU A 21 -19.62 31.80 -0.33
N PHE A 22 -19.79 32.76 -1.25
CA PHE A 22 -19.00 32.83 -2.47
C PHE A 22 -17.52 33.19 -2.20
N VAL A 23 -17.27 34.09 -1.25
CA VAL A 23 -15.91 34.44 -0.82
C VAL A 23 -15.25 33.29 -0.08
N LEU A 24 -15.97 32.57 0.79
CA LEU A 24 -15.44 31.38 1.47
C LEU A 24 -15.16 30.24 0.51
N THR A 25 -16.05 29.97 -0.45
CA THR A 25 -15.79 28.97 -1.50
C THR A 25 -14.64 29.40 -2.39
N PHE A 26 -14.53 30.68 -2.77
CA PHE A 26 -13.39 31.18 -3.54
C PHE A 26 -12.07 31.15 -2.73
N ILE A 27 -12.09 31.41 -1.43
CA ILE A 27 -10.92 31.25 -0.54
C ILE A 27 -10.55 29.77 -0.40
N LEU A 28 -11.52 28.85 -0.33
CA LEU A 28 -11.29 27.40 -0.28
C LEU A 28 -10.83 26.80 -1.61
N ILE A 29 -11.17 27.41 -2.75
CA ILE A 29 -10.70 27.00 -4.08
C ILE A 29 -9.36 27.70 -4.42
N SER A 30 -9.11 28.90 -3.88
CA SER A 30 -7.85 29.65 -4.03
C SER A 30 -6.81 29.34 -2.97
N SER A 31 -7.15 28.56 -1.93
CA SER A 31 -6.19 27.76 -1.18
C SER A 31 -5.66 26.64 -2.09
N THR A 32 -4.86 27.09 -3.05
CA THR A 32 -3.72 26.41 -3.62
C THR A 32 -4.00 25.00 -4.10
N VAL A 33 -4.74 24.88 -5.21
CA VAL A 33 -4.35 23.91 -6.23
C VAL A 33 -2.99 24.39 -6.75
N VAL A 34 -1.92 24.07 -6.03
CA VAL A 34 -0.58 24.11 -6.59
C VAL A 34 -0.61 23.03 -7.66
N LEU A 35 -0.78 23.43 -8.92
CA LEU A 35 -0.54 22.52 -10.02
C LEU A 35 0.92 22.13 -9.92
N ALA A 36 1.17 20.95 -9.38
CA ALA A 36 2.51 20.43 -9.21
C ALA A 36 3.20 20.46 -10.58
N ASP A 37 4.37 21.10 -10.62
CA ASP A 37 5.15 21.23 -11.85
C ASP A 37 5.54 19.83 -12.32
N SER A 38 5.17 19.49 -13.55
CA SER A 38 5.40 18.16 -14.09
C SER A 38 6.68 18.15 -14.90
N VAL A 39 7.63 17.31 -14.48
CA VAL A 39 8.95 17.19 -15.09
C VAL A 39 9.17 15.75 -15.51
N THR A 40 9.78 15.53 -16.66
CA THR A 40 10.20 14.21 -17.11
C THR A 40 11.67 13.95 -16.80
N CYS A 41 12.00 12.70 -16.50
CA CYS A 41 13.39 12.28 -16.35
C CYS A 41 13.64 10.89 -16.97
N ASN A 42 14.90 10.56 -17.24
CA ASN A 42 15.31 9.29 -17.86
C ASN A 42 16.69 8.81 -17.41
N SER A 43 17.21 9.38 -16.33
CA SER A 43 18.50 9.02 -15.73
C SER A 43 18.50 9.39 -14.27
N CYS A 44 19.28 8.69 -13.44
CA CYS A 44 19.39 8.99 -12.00
C CYS A 44 19.69 10.46 -11.72
N SER A 45 20.67 11.05 -12.43
CA SER A 45 21.03 12.45 -12.23
C SER A 45 19.87 13.41 -12.56
N SER A 46 19.16 13.17 -13.68
CA SER A 46 18.00 14.00 -14.04
C SER A 46 16.82 13.84 -13.06
N CYS A 47 16.56 12.61 -12.60
CA CYS A 47 15.48 12.33 -11.66
C CYS A 47 15.80 12.88 -10.26
N ALA A 48 17.03 12.70 -9.77
CA ALA A 48 17.49 13.27 -8.51
C ALA A 48 17.41 14.80 -8.52
N THR A 49 17.84 15.44 -9.61
CA THR A 49 17.72 16.90 -9.76
C THR A 49 16.27 17.37 -9.75
N ALA A 50 15.38 16.65 -10.45
CA ALA A 50 13.95 16.96 -10.45
C ALA A 50 13.32 16.77 -9.05
N ALA A 51 13.69 15.69 -8.37
CA ALA A 51 13.23 15.30 -7.03
C ALA A 51 13.67 16.25 -5.94
N GLY A 52 14.84 16.89 -6.07
CA GLY A 52 15.32 17.91 -5.14
C GLY A 52 14.50 19.21 -5.13
N THR A 53 13.43 19.32 -5.93
CA THR A 53 12.53 20.47 -5.96
C THR A 53 11.13 20.07 -5.49
N ALA A 54 10.65 20.69 -4.42
CA ALA A 54 9.34 20.42 -3.83
C ALA A 54 8.16 20.72 -4.79
N ASN A 55 7.00 20.12 -4.51
CA ASN A 55 5.76 20.33 -5.26
C ASN A 55 5.85 19.95 -6.75
N ARG A 56 6.45 18.79 -7.03
CA ARG A 56 6.66 18.29 -8.40
C ARG A 56 6.07 16.92 -8.64
N VAL A 57 5.68 16.69 -9.88
CA VAL A 57 5.37 15.36 -10.41
C VAL A 57 6.46 14.96 -11.40
N ILE A 58 7.21 13.93 -11.06
CA ILE A 58 8.33 13.41 -11.81
C ILE A 58 7.85 12.18 -12.55
N ASN A 59 7.86 12.24 -13.88
CA ASN A 59 7.47 11.12 -14.74
C ASN A 59 8.72 10.51 -15.37
N LEU A 60 8.94 9.22 -15.16
CA LEU A 60 9.97 8.52 -15.93
C LEU A 60 9.51 8.38 -17.39
N THR A 61 10.47 8.48 -18.30
CA THR A 61 10.25 8.35 -19.75
C THR A 61 10.94 7.13 -20.36
N GLY A 62 11.62 6.34 -19.53
CA GLY A 62 12.30 5.11 -19.92
C GLY A 62 12.96 4.46 -18.71
N ASP A 63 13.43 3.22 -18.91
CA ASP A 63 14.18 2.50 -17.89
C ASP A 63 15.49 3.22 -17.54
N ILE A 64 15.84 3.18 -16.26
CA ILE A 64 17.07 3.73 -15.70
C ILE A 64 17.87 2.56 -15.12
N SER A 65 18.92 2.15 -15.83
CA SER A 65 19.93 1.24 -15.30
C SER A 65 21.01 2.05 -14.59
N THR A 66 21.19 1.82 -13.29
CA THR A 66 22.16 2.55 -12.46
C THR A 66 23.57 1.98 -12.58
N MET A 67 24.53 2.87 -12.34
CA MET A 67 25.92 2.58 -11.98
C MET A 67 26.06 2.72 -10.45
N ALA A 68 27.21 2.33 -9.87
CA ALA A 68 27.44 2.28 -8.41
C ALA A 68 26.84 3.47 -7.61
N GLY A 69 26.20 3.16 -6.46
CA GLY A 69 25.61 4.15 -5.53
C GLY A 69 24.07 4.13 -5.47
N SER A 70 23.48 5.24 -5.00
CA SER A 70 22.01 5.45 -4.97
C SER A 70 21.52 6.17 -6.24
N CYS A 71 20.32 5.87 -6.75
CA CYS A 71 19.82 6.50 -7.98
C CYS A 71 19.18 7.87 -7.75
N ILE A 72 18.06 7.90 -7.03
CA ILE A 72 17.35 9.12 -6.67
C ILE A 72 17.62 9.36 -5.19
N GLY A 73 18.22 10.50 -4.86
CA GLY A 73 18.41 10.89 -3.47
C GLY A 73 18.08 12.35 -3.27
N SER A 74 17.74 12.70 -2.03
CA SER A 74 17.37 14.05 -1.60
C SER A 74 16.09 14.57 -2.27
N VAL A 75 15.04 13.74 -2.29
CA VAL A 75 13.67 14.10 -2.65
C VAL A 75 13.15 15.16 -1.67
N ALA A 76 12.66 16.28 -2.20
CA ALA A 76 12.02 17.34 -1.43
C ALA A 76 10.56 17.02 -1.10
N ASP A 77 9.95 17.74 -0.17
CA ASP A 77 8.55 17.53 0.23
C ASP A 77 7.54 17.71 -0.91
N ASN A 78 6.39 17.03 -0.80
CA ASN A 78 5.30 17.12 -1.76
C ASN A 78 5.71 16.73 -3.20
N VAL A 79 6.54 15.70 -3.33
CA VAL A 79 6.98 15.16 -4.63
C VAL A 79 6.26 13.85 -4.93
N VAL A 80 5.81 13.72 -6.18
CA VAL A 80 5.30 12.46 -6.75
C VAL A 80 6.34 11.94 -7.72
N ILE A 81 6.82 10.72 -7.51
CA ILE A 81 7.63 9.98 -8.47
C ILE A 81 6.72 8.91 -9.09
N ASP A 82 6.36 9.10 -10.35
CA ASP A 82 5.58 8.15 -11.13
C ASP A 82 6.46 7.53 -12.22
N CYS A 83 6.79 6.26 -12.05
CA CYS A 83 7.65 5.59 -12.99
C CYS A 83 6.92 5.10 -14.26
N LYS A 84 5.58 5.20 -14.32
CA LYS A 84 4.80 4.76 -15.49
C LYS A 84 5.08 3.32 -15.95
N GLY A 85 5.46 2.45 -15.02
CA GLY A 85 5.85 1.06 -15.28
C GLY A 85 7.31 0.86 -15.68
N PHE A 86 8.11 1.93 -15.79
CA PHE A 86 9.54 1.82 -16.07
C PHE A 86 10.35 1.36 -14.87
N THR A 87 11.52 0.80 -15.17
CA THR A 87 12.44 0.22 -14.20
C THR A 87 13.45 1.24 -13.69
N ILE A 88 13.63 1.29 -12.37
CA ILE A 88 14.84 1.82 -11.72
C ILE A 88 15.66 0.60 -11.28
N GLY A 89 16.67 0.27 -12.08
CA GLY A 89 17.48 -0.93 -11.91
C GLY A 89 18.83 -0.64 -11.27
N GLY A 90 19.17 -1.40 -10.24
CA GLY A 90 20.50 -1.56 -9.68
C GLY A 90 21.43 -2.37 -10.57
N ASN A 91 22.66 -2.57 -10.11
CA ASN A 91 23.70 -3.37 -10.77
C ASN A 91 24.39 -4.35 -9.80
N ASP A 92 23.67 -4.80 -8.76
CA ASP A 92 24.21 -5.64 -7.68
C ASP A 92 25.43 -5.05 -6.95
N SER A 93 25.67 -3.75 -7.13
CA SER A 93 26.66 -2.94 -6.38
C SER A 93 26.10 -1.60 -5.91
N GLY A 94 24.93 -1.19 -6.44
CA GLY A 94 24.21 0.01 -6.02
C GLY A 94 23.62 -0.16 -4.62
N SER A 95 23.65 0.90 -3.81
CA SER A 95 23.14 0.86 -2.43
C SER A 95 21.62 0.91 -2.40
N ASN A 96 21.03 1.97 -2.95
CA ASN A 96 19.60 2.23 -2.84
C ASN A 96 18.99 2.70 -4.16
N GLY A 97 17.76 2.29 -4.47
CA GLY A 97 17.03 2.86 -5.61
C GLY A 97 16.65 4.31 -5.34
N ILE A 98 15.84 4.52 -4.31
CA ILE A 98 15.41 5.85 -3.85
C ILE A 98 15.81 5.99 -2.38
N GLN A 99 16.57 7.03 -2.03
CA GLN A 99 17.10 7.21 -0.68
C GLN A 99 16.79 8.57 -0.10
N GLU A 100 16.11 8.55 1.04
CA GLU A 100 15.68 9.78 1.72
C GLU A 100 16.04 9.85 3.19
N THR A 101 16.41 11.06 3.61
CA THR A 101 16.74 11.38 5.00
C THR A 101 15.52 11.90 5.75
N THR A 102 14.81 12.88 5.20
CA THR A 102 13.60 13.48 5.80
C THR A 102 12.64 13.87 4.71
N VAL A 103 11.43 13.31 4.74
CA VAL A 103 10.43 13.61 3.71
C VAL A 103 9.00 13.68 4.25
N ASN A 104 8.22 14.61 3.72
CA ASN A 104 6.79 14.70 3.97
C ASN A 104 5.99 14.69 2.68
N ASN A 105 4.88 13.96 2.68
CA ASN A 105 3.90 13.94 1.59
C ASN A 105 4.50 13.48 0.25
N ILE A 106 5.30 12.42 0.27
CA ILE A 106 5.89 11.83 -0.95
C ILE A 106 4.96 10.76 -1.49
N THR A 107 4.83 10.66 -2.80
CA THR A 107 4.21 9.50 -3.44
C THR A 107 5.20 8.86 -4.40
N ILE A 108 5.43 7.55 -4.27
CA ILE A 108 6.24 6.76 -5.20
C ILE A 108 5.33 5.68 -5.78
N GLN A 109 5.13 5.69 -7.08
CA GLN A 109 4.15 4.82 -7.71
C GLN A 109 4.54 4.28 -9.09
N ASN A 110 3.94 3.13 -9.41
CA ASN A 110 4.07 2.45 -10.70
C ASN A 110 5.53 2.19 -11.10
N CYS A 111 6.43 1.97 -10.13
CA CYS A 111 7.84 1.71 -10.36
C CYS A 111 8.16 0.22 -10.32
N ILE A 112 9.07 -0.21 -11.19
CA ILE A 112 9.77 -1.48 -11.03
C ILE A 112 11.15 -1.17 -10.45
N ILE A 113 11.40 -1.53 -9.18
CA ILE A 113 12.65 -1.24 -8.47
C ILE A 113 13.36 -2.58 -8.23
N SER A 114 14.58 -2.72 -8.76
CA SER A 114 15.25 -4.04 -8.75
C SER A 114 16.77 -4.00 -8.62
N ASN A 115 17.38 -5.11 -8.20
CA ASN A 115 18.84 -5.34 -8.18
C ASN A 115 19.65 -4.37 -7.27
N PHE A 116 19.07 -3.92 -6.16
CA PHE A 116 19.76 -3.08 -5.18
C PHE A 116 20.32 -3.91 -4.02
N THR A 117 21.59 -3.66 -3.66
CA THR A 117 22.28 -4.44 -2.63
C THR A 117 21.82 -4.14 -1.20
N VAL A 118 21.09 -3.04 -0.98
CA VAL A 118 20.62 -2.67 0.36
C VAL A 118 19.11 -2.49 0.37
N TYR A 119 18.58 -1.44 -0.28
CA TYR A 119 17.16 -1.11 -0.26
C TYR A 119 16.65 -0.70 -1.65
N GLY A 120 15.46 -1.13 -2.04
CA GLY A 120 14.77 -0.52 -3.19
C GLY A 120 14.44 0.94 -2.87
N ILE A 121 13.75 1.17 -1.76
CA ILE A 121 13.47 2.50 -1.19
C ILE A 121 13.91 2.52 0.27
N THR A 122 14.53 3.61 0.72
CA THR A 122 14.82 3.82 2.14
C THR A 122 14.37 5.21 2.59
N PHE A 123 13.67 5.24 3.71
CA PHE A 123 13.33 6.46 4.44
C PHE A 123 14.01 6.44 5.81
N SER A 124 14.63 7.56 6.19
CA SER A 124 15.28 7.70 7.51
C SER A 124 14.40 8.45 8.52
N SER A 125 13.49 9.30 8.04
CA SER A 125 12.46 9.99 8.84
C SER A 125 11.41 10.61 7.91
N GLY A 126 10.20 10.81 8.41
CA GLY A 126 9.16 11.51 7.64
C GLY A 126 7.73 11.20 8.04
N SER A 127 6.80 11.72 7.25
CA SER A 127 5.37 11.41 7.40
C SER A 127 4.61 11.44 6.07
N ASN A 128 3.48 10.75 6.02
CA ASN A 128 2.57 10.74 4.87
C ASN A 128 3.25 10.30 3.56
N ALA A 129 4.12 9.30 3.62
CA ALA A 129 4.66 8.66 2.42
C ALA A 129 3.63 7.67 1.84
N ASN A 130 3.41 7.72 0.53
CA ASN A 130 2.51 6.81 -0.19
C ASN A 130 3.32 5.99 -1.18
N ILE A 131 3.41 4.69 -0.95
CA ILE A 131 4.12 3.75 -1.82
C ILE A 131 3.07 2.86 -2.48
N LEU A 132 2.76 3.12 -3.75
CA LEU A 132 1.54 2.63 -4.40
C LEU A 132 1.84 1.88 -5.71
N GLY A 133 1.40 0.64 -5.85
CA GLY A 133 1.44 -0.02 -7.17
C GLY A 133 2.86 -0.30 -7.70
N ASN A 134 3.85 -0.46 -6.83
CA ASN A 134 5.23 -0.72 -7.23
C ASN A 134 5.56 -2.21 -7.22
N THR A 135 6.58 -2.60 -7.98
CA THR A 135 7.19 -3.93 -7.94
C THR A 135 8.63 -3.82 -7.41
N PHE A 136 8.93 -4.52 -6.33
CA PHE A 136 10.26 -4.63 -5.72
C PHE A 136 10.79 -6.04 -5.92
N ARG A 137 11.96 -6.18 -6.57
CA ARG A 137 12.53 -7.51 -6.82
C ARG A 137 14.03 -7.59 -6.77
N TYR A 138 14.56 -8.75 -6.39
CA TYR A 138 16.00 -9.04 -6.41
C TYR A 138 16.82 -8.00 -5.63
N SER A 139 16.27 -7.46 -4.55
CA SER A 139 16.97 -6.52 -3.67
C SER A 139 17.14 -7.14 -2.28
N THR A 140 18.09 -6.65 -1.49
CA THR A 140 18.22 -7.15 -0.11
C THR A 140 16.96 -6.80 0.69
N ASN A 141 16.44 -5.59 0.60
CA ASN A 141 15.09 -5.31 1.07
C ASN A 141 14.34 -4.45 0.05
N GLY A 142 13.03 -4.66 -0.09
CA GLY A 142 12.20 -3.81 -0.95
C GLY A 142 12.13 -2.39 -0.40
N ILE A 143 11.63 -2.22 0.82
CA ILE A 143 11.50 -0.93 1.49
C ILE A 143 12.10 -0.97 2.89
N ARG A 144 12.80 0.08 3.27
CA ARG A 144 13.11 0.42 4.66
C ARG A 144 12.31 1.63 5.13
N ILE A 145 11.53 1.46 6.20
CA ILE A 145 10.75 2.52 6.85
C ILE A 145 11.30 2.82 8.26
N SER A 146 12.26 3.72 8.37
CA SER A 146 12.78 4.17 9.67
C SER A 146 12.17 5.52 10.06
N ASN A 147 11.57 5.60 11.26
CA ASN A 147 10.97 6.83 11.80
C ASN A 147 9.91 7.46 10.87
N ILE A 148 9.05 6.63 10.28
CA ILE A 148 7.99 7.04 9.35
C ILE A 148 6.62 6.90 10.01
N GLN A 149 5.79 7.93 9.83
CA GLN A 149 4.46 7.98 10.43
C GLN A 149 3.36 8.24 9.40
N ASN A 150 2.14 7.79 9.69
CA ASN A 150 0.93 8.10 8.91
C ASN A 150 1.09 7.81 7.41
N SER A 151 1.84 6.77 7.06
CA SER A 151 2.18 6.45 5.67
C SER A 151 1.38 5.25 5.17
N THR A 152 1.21 5.16 3.86
CA THR A 152 0.48 4.08 3.20
C THR A 152 1.41 3.30 2.27
N ILE A 153 1.45 1.98 2.42
CA ILE A 153 2.11 1.05 1.52
C ILE A 153 1.01 0.15 0.96
N ASP A 154 0.60 0.40 -0.28
CA ASP A 154 -0.59 -0.21 -0.86
C ASP A 154 -0.37 -0.78 -2.27
N ASN A 155 -0.95 -1.94 -2.52
CA ASN A 155 -0.97 -2.60 -3.83
C ASN A 155 0.43 -2.80 -4.44
N ASN A 156 1.45 -3.09 -3.63
CA ASN A 156 2.80 -3.37 -4.11
C ASN A 156 3.07 -4.88 -4.20
N LEU A 157 3.95 -5.26 -5.13
CA LEU A 157 4.50 -6.61 -5.25
C LEU A 157 5.93 -6.62 -4.72
N PHE A 158 6.23 -7.48 -3.77
CA PHE A 158 7.56 -7.73 -3.22
C PHE A 158 7.97 -9.17 -3.52
N GLU A 159 8.77 -9.39 -4.56
CA GLU A 159 9.15 -10.73 -5.01
C GLU A 159 10.66 -10.97 -4.99
N TYR A 160 11.11 -12.13 -4.52
CA TYR A 160 12.53 -12.53 -4.58
C TYR A 160 13.50 -11.52 -3.94
N ASN A 161 13.08 -10.82 -2.88
CA ASN A 161 13.97 -10.01 -2.07
C ASN A 161 14.47 -10.83 -0.87
N TYR A 162 15.49 -10.34 -0.16
CA TYR A 162 15.80 -10.94 1.14
C TYR A 162 14.70 -10.61 2.16
N ARG A 163 14.21 -9.36 2.23
CA ARG A 163 12.95 -8.99 2.91
C ARG A 163 12.07 -8.09 2.05
N GLY A 164 10.76 -8.09 2.28
CA GLY A 164 9.85 -7.14 1.63
C GLY A 164 9.99 -5.74 2.25
N ILE A 165 9.53 -5.59 3.48
CA ILE A 165 9.58 -4.34 4.26
C ILE A 165 10.36 -4.57 5.55
N THR A 166 11.23 -3.62 5.91
CA THR A 166 11.93 -3.61 7.19
C THR A 166 11.82 -2.25 7.87
N ASP A 167 11.68 -2.25 9.18
CA ASP A 167 12.04 -1.10 10.01
C ASP A 167 13.51 -1.25 10.40
N GLY A 168 14.27 -0.16 10.35
CA GLY A 168 15.70 -0.20 10.58
C GLY A 168 16.13 0.64 11.78
N GLY A 169 16.68 -0.02 12.80
CA GLY A 169 17.34 0.62 13.93
C GLY A 169 16.41 0.92 15.11
N SER A 170 16.85 1.76 16.04
CA SER A 170 16.15 2.08 17.30
C SER A 170 15.02 3.12 17.15
N SER A 171 14.45 3.24 15.97
CA SER A 171 13.45 4.28 15.65
C SER A 171 12.05 3.68 15.58
N SER A 172 11.04 4.49 15.88
CA SER A 172 9.62 4.10 15.84
C SER A 172 8.96 4.52 14.53
N SER A 173 8.44 3.57 13.78
CA SER A 173 7.51 3.81 12.68
C SER A 173 6.10 3.43 13.13
N SER A 174 5.19 4.42 13.16
CA SER A 174 3.87 4.27 13.80
C SER A 174 2.73 4.77 12.93
N TYR A 175 1.53 4.22 13.13
CA TYR A 175 0.32 4.65 12.42
C TYR A 175 0.42 4.49 10.89
N ASN A 176 1.20 3.52 10.42
CA ASN A 176 1.30 3.23 8.99
C ASN A 176 0.26 2.17 8.59
N ASN A 177 -0.25 2.26 7.37
CA ASN A 177 -1.17 1.31 6.77
C ASN A 177 -0.46 0.51 5.68
N ILE A 178 -0.32 -0.79 5.88
CA ILE A 178 0.30 -1.73 4.94
C ILE A 178 -0.80 -2.67 4.46
N THR A 179 -1.30 -2.46 3.24
CA THR A 179 -2.48 -3.18 2.76
C THR A 179 -2.43 -3.55 1.29
N SER A 180 -3.17 -4.58 0.88
CA SER A 180 -3.26 -5.05 -0.52
C SER A 180 -1.90 -5.39 -1.15
N ASN A 181 -0.84 -5.61 -0.38
CA ASN A 181 0.46 -5.96 -0.92
C ASN A 181 0.58 -7.47 -1.10
N SER A 182 1.40 -7.90 -2.05
CA SER A 182 1.78 -9.30 -2.22
C SER A 182 3.26 -9.48 -1.98
N PHE A 183 3.59 -10.31 -0.99
CA PHE A 183 4.95 -10.71 -0.63
C PHE A 183 5.15 -12.15 -1.08
N MET A 184 6.01 -12.37 -2.06
CA MET A 184 6.16 -13.67 -2.70
C MET A 184 7.63 -14.11 -2.76
N ASN A 185 7.94 -15.34 -2.35
CA ASN A 185 9.26 -15.93 -2.53
C ASN A 185 10.42 -15.06 -1.99
N ASN A 186 10.18 -14.28 -0.93
CA ASN A 186 11.27 -13.58 -0.27
C ASN A 186 12.07 -14.59 0.57
N SER A 187 13.39 -14.50 0.54
CA SER A 187 14.26 -15.53 1.15
C SER A 187 14.32 -15.46 2.69
N PHE A 188 13.65 -14.47 3.29
CA PHE A 188 13.49 -14.27 4.72
C PHE A 188 12.10 -13.64 4.96
N LEU A 189 11.90 -12.92 6.07
CA LEU A 189 10.62 -12.28 6.42
C LEU A 189 10.09 -11.34 5.33
N ALA A 190 8.79 -11.43 5.05
CA ALA A 190 8.06 -10.47 4.24
C ALA A 190 8.05 -9.08 4.89
N ILE A 191 7.75 -9.01 6.18
CA ILE A 191 7.74 -7.78 6.98
C ILE A 191 8.52 -7.99 8.27
N SER A 192 9.44 -7.07 8.57
CA SER A 192 10.20 -7.06 9.82
C SER A 192 10.11 -5.68 10.48
N VAL A 193 9.29 -5.55 11.52
CA VAL A 193 9.10 -4.34 12.33
C VAL A 193 9.31 -4.70 13.80
N SER A 194 10.51 -5.19 14.13
CA SER A 194 10.81 -5.84 15.41
C SER A 194 11.38 -4.90 16.49
N TYR A 195 11.51 -3.61 16.20
CA TYR A 195 11.98 -2.64 17.20
C TYR A 195 10.78 -2.09 17.97
N GLY A 196 10.73 -2.41 19.28
CA GLY A 196 9.59 -2.24 20.19
C GLY A 196 9.02 -0.84 20.42
N ALA A 197 9.39 0.13 19.59
CA ALA A 197 8.79 1.47 19.58
C ALA A 197 7.82 1.68 18.40
N SER A 198 7.80 0.78 17.41
CA SER A 198 6.90 0.85 16.25
C SER A 198 5.52 0.30 16.63
N ILE A 199 4.55 1.20 16.70
CA ILE A 199 3.23 0.98 17.31
C ILE A 199 2.09 1.39 16.40
N SER A 200 0.91 0.79 16.61
CA SER A 200 -0.34 1.19 15.96
C SER A 200 -0.29 1.16 14.43
N ASN A 201 0.54 0.30 13.84
CA ASN A 201 0.50 0.04 12.40
C ASN A 201 -0.64 -0.94 12.08
N LEU A 202 -1.27 -0.76 10.93
CA LEU A 202 -2.38 -1.58 10.45
C LEU A 202 -1.90 -2.36 9.22
N ILE A 203 -1.95 -3.69 9.29
CA ILE A 203 -1.34 -4.62 8.32
C ILE A 203 -2.38 -5.65 7.91
N TRP A 204 -3.15 -5.38 6.87
CA TRP A 204 -4.35 -6.18 6.56
C TRP A 204 -4.54 -6.31 5.05
N ASN A 205 -5.27 -7.34 4.62
CA ASN A 205 -5.52 -7.62 3.20
C ASN A 205 -4.23 -7.79 2.37
N ASN A 206 -3.15 -8.29 2.97
CA ASN A 206 -1.92 -8.62 2.26
C ASN A 206 -1.87 -10.13 1.92
N ASN A 207 -1.05 -10.50 0.94
CA ASN A 207 -0.74 -11.88 0.59
C ASN A 207 0.68 -12.22 1.01
N PHE A 208 0.83 -13.19 1.90
CA PHE A 208 2.11 -13.73 2.34
C PHE A 208 2.30 -15.13 1.74
N ILE A 209 3.06 -15.22 0.65
CA ILE A 209 3.20 -16.41 -0.19
C ILE A 209 4.66 -16.88 -0.21
N ASP A 210 4.92 -18.05 0.36
CA ASP A 210 6.21 -18.75 0.24
C ASP A 210 7.41 -17.89 0.64
N ASN A 211 7.24 -17.01 1.65
CA ASN A 211 8.33 -16.24 2.24
C ASN A 211 8.98 -17.04 3.36
N ASN A 212 10.32 -17.11 3.39
CA ASN A 212 11.16 -17.83 4.37
C ASN A 212 10.79 -19.33 4.58
N PRO A 213 11.72 -20.28 4.43
CA PRO A 213 11.44 -21.72 4.64
C PRO A 213 11.13 -22.17 6.09
N GLY A 214 10.92 -21.24 7.03
CA GLY A 214 10.81 -21.52 8.47
C GLY A 214 9.44 -21.21 9.10
N ASP A 215 8.36 -21.14 8.32
CA ASP A 215 6.98 -20.74 8.71
C ASP A 215 6.81 -19.26 9.07
N ASP A 216 7.89 -18.56 9.41
CA ASP A 216 7.85 -17.17 9.84
C ASP A 216 7.83 -16.21 8.66
N GLN A 217 6.65 -15.64 8.38
CA GLN A 217 6.49 -14.67 7.30
C GLN A 217 6.64 -13.23 7.78
N VAL A 218 6.36 -12.94 9.06
CA VAL A 218 6.37 -11.59 9.63
C VAL A 218 6.91 -11.61 11.07
N SER A 219 7.74 -10.63 11.44
CA SER A 219 8.18 -10.39 12.83
C SER A 219 7.89 -8.93 13.19
N ILE A 220 7.02 -8.72 14.18
CA ILE A 220 6.60 -7.40 14.64
C ILE A 220 6.50 -7.38 16.15
N ASN A 221 7.25 -6.48 16.78
CA ASN A 221 7.35 -6.37 18.22
C ASN A 221 6.51 -5.18 18.71
N SER A 222 5.20 -5.37 18.85
CA SER A 222 4.32 -4.56 19.71
C SER A 222 2.87 -5.03 19.59
N ASP A 223 2.23 -5.23 20.74
CA ASP A 223 0.82 -5.61 20.91
C ASP A 223 -0.19 -4.59 20.33
N THR A 224 0.27 -3.43 19.86
CA THR A 224 -0.59 -2.38 19.29
C THR A 224 -0.69 -2.43 17.77
N ASN A 225 0.17 -3.19 17.10
CA ASN A 225 0.05 -3.39 15.66
C ASN A 225 -1.09 -4.37 15.38
N GLN A 226 -1.89 -4.08 14.35
CA GLN A 226 -3.10 -4.85 14.02
C GLN A 226 -2.90 -5.55 12.68
N PHE A 227 -3.26 -6.83 12.60
CA PHE A 227 -3.14 -7.62 11.38
C PHE A 227 -4.46 -7.77 10.61
N ASN A 228 -5.52 -7.14 11.10
CA ASN A 228 -6.84 -7.27 10.55
C ASN A 228 -7.66 -6.02 10.85
N LEU A 229 -8.65 -5.77 10.00
CA LEU A 229 -9.84 -5.00 10.35
C LEU A 229 -10.84 -5.92 11.05
N SER A 230 -11.96 -5.37 11.53
CA SER A 230 -12.99 -6.11 12.26
C SER A 230 -13.57 -7.34 11.56
N THR A 231 -13.33 -7.50 10.26
CA THR A 231 -13.89 -8.59 9.45
C THR A 231 -12.94 -9.12 8.37
N GLN A 232 -11.69 -8.63 8.29
CA GLN A 232 -10.78 -9.01 7.20
C GLN A 232 -9.33 -8.92 7.67
N GLY A 233 -8.56 -9.99 7.48
CA GLY A 233 -7.14 -10.06 7.76
C GLY A 233 -6.29 -10.29 6.52
N ASN A 234 -5.19 -11.01 6.68
CA ASN A 234 -4.24 -11.32 5.60
C ASN A 234 -4.40 -12.77 5.13
N PHE A 235 -3.90 -13.04 3.93
CA PHE A 235 -3.71 -14.39 3.44
C PHE A 235 -2.29 -14.88 3.77
N TRP A 236 -2.20 -16.11 4.28
CA TRP A 236 -0.94 -16.74 4.67
C TRP A 236 -0.85 -18.10 3.97
N SER A 237 0.10 -18.30 3.05
CA SER A 237 0.19 -19.57 2.30
C SER A 237 0.54 -20.78 3.17
N THR A 238 1.00 -20.55 4.40
CA THR A 238 1.26 -21.59 5.41
C THR A 238 0.05 -21.85 6.32
N TYR A 239 -1.04 -21.09 6.17
CA TYR A 239 -2.25 -21.15 7.00
C TYR A 239 -3.52 -20.91 6.15
N ASP A 240 -3.68 -21.71 5.09
CA ASP A 240 -4.74 -21.52 4.08
C ASP A 240 -5.79 -22.64 4.04
N GLY A 241 -5.76 -23.57 5.00
CA GLY A 241 -6.78 -24.61 5.10
C GLY A 241 -6.74 -25.46 6.37
N PRO A 242 -7.66 -26.46 6.48
CA PRO A 242 -7.86 -27.21 7.71
C PRO A 242 -6.63 -27.98 8.19
N TYR A 243 -5.79 -28.42 7.24
CA TYR A 243 -4.55 -29.12 7.53
C TYR A 243 -3.50 -28.24 8.24
N ALA A 244 -3.57 -26.93 8.02
CA ALA A 244 -2.73 -25.92 8.67
C ALA A 244 -3.41 -25.29 9.89
N GLY A 245 -4.65 -25.68 10.20
CA GLY A 245 -5.41 -25.18 11.34
C GLY A 245 -6.35 -24.02 11.02
N CYS A 246 -6.47 -23.60 9.76
CA CYS A 246 -7.46 -22.63 9.31
C CYS A 246 -8.79 -23.34 8.95
N TYR A 247 -9.84 -23.09 9.71
CA TYR A 247 -11.18 -23.63 9.46
C TYR A 247 -12.11 -22.48 9.07
N ASP A 248 -12.86 -22.63 7.99
CA ASP A 248 -13.90 -21.70 7.54
C ASP A 248 -15.25 -22.41 7.64
N ASP A 249 -15.79 -22.49 8.85
CA ASP A 249 -17.02 -23.23 9.18
C ASP A 249 -18.26 -22.56 8.58
N ASN A 250 -18.18 -21.25 8.35
CA ASN A 250 -19.29 -20.44 7.86
C ASN A 250 -19.23 -20.16 6.33
N SER A 251 -18.13 -20.55 5.68
CA SER A 251 -17.86 -20.40 4.24
C SER A 251 -17.83 -18.95 3.73
N ASP A 252 -17.28 -18.02 4.53
CA ASP A 252 -17.11 -16.61 4.16
C ASP A 252 -15.70 -16.26 3.64
N PHE A 253 -14.85 -17.27 3.47
CA PHE A 253 -13.44 -17.19 3.06
C PHE A 253 -12.50 -16.59 4.10
N ILE A 254 -12.90 -16.59 5.36
CA ILE A 254 -12.11 -16.18 6.52
C ILE A 254 -11.98 -17.39 7.45
N CYS A 255 -10.78 -17.62 7.98
CA CYS A 255 -10.58 -18.61 9.02
C CYS A 255 -11.30 -18.12 10.29
N ASP A 256 -12.14 -18.97 10.88
CA ASP A 256 -12.75 -18.76 12.21
C ASP A 256 -11.73 -18.91 13.34
N SER A 257 -10.52 -19.37 13.02
CA SER A 257 -9.38 -19.51 13.91
C SER A 257 -8.30 -18.46 13.64
N ASP A 258 -7.77 -17.90 14.73
CA ASP A 258 -6.71 -16.89 14.69
C ASP A 258 -5.39 -17.48 14.14
N TYR A 259 -4.66 -16.68 13.37
CA TYR A 259 -3.27 -16.97 13.01
C TYR A 259 -2.33 -16.18 13.92
N THR A 260 -1.44 -16.87 14.62
CA THR A 260 -0.40 -16.23 15.44
C THR A 260 0.93 -16.32 14.71
N ALA A 261 1.41 -15.18 14.20
CA ALA A 261 2.77 -15.03 13.69
C ALA A 261 3.79 -15.00 14.84
N GLU A 262 5.09 -15.00 14.50
CA GLU A 262 6.14 -14.86 15.51
C GLU A 262 5.98 -13.61 16.37
N GLU A 263 6.56 -13.67 17.58
CA GLU A 263 6.55 -12.59 18.56
C GLU A 263 5.15 -12.19 19.06
N GLY A 264 4.13 -13.02 18.79
CA GLY A 264 2.77 -12.85 19.33
C GLY A 264 1.88 -11.92 18.51
N ALA A 265 2.28 -11.57 17.29
CA ALA A 265 1.43 -10.88 16.33
C ALA A 265 0.24 -11.79 15.94
N ILE A 266 -1.00 -11.33 16.16
CA ILE A 266 -2.21 -12.12 15.90
C ILE A 266 -3.01 -11.48 14.77
N ASP A 267 -3.33 -12.28 13.76
CA ASP A 267 -4.35 -12.00 12.75
C ASP A 267 -5.62 -12.75 13.13
N TYR A 268 -6.65 -12.01 13.56
CA TYR A 268 -7.92 -12.59 14.01
C TYR A 268 -8.86 -12.97 12.87
N HIS A 269 -8.56 -12.55 11.64
CA HIS A 269 -9.39 -12.88 10.48
C HIS A 269 -8.54 -13.30 9.27
N PRO A 270 -7.68 -14.33 9.41
CA PRO A 270 -6.87 -14.81 8.32
C PRO A 270 -7.77 -15.26 7.16
N ARG A 271 -7.32 -15.14 5.92
CA ARG A 271 -8.10 -15.51 4.75
C ARG A 271 -7.71 -16.88 4.23
N VAL A 272 -8.68 -17.66 3.76
CA VAL A 272 -8.44 -18.93 3.03
C VAL A 272 -8.05 -18.71 1.56
N ALA A 273 -8.20 -17.47 1.07
CA ALA A 273 -7.95 -17.13 -0.33
C ALA A 273 -7.21 -15.80 -0.48
N LEU A 274 -6.35 -15.75 -1.51
CA LEU A 274 -5.52 -14.60 -1.87
C LEU A 274 -6.34 -13.30 -1.96
N ALA A 275 -5.87 -12.28 -1.25
CA ALA A 275 -6.32 -10.90 -1.35
C ALA A 275 -6.13 -10.33 -2.76
N GLY A 276 -7.17 -9.67 -3.27
CA GLY A 276 -7.16 -9.07 -4.61
C GLY A 276 -7.23 -10.06 -5.77
N ASN A 277 -7.06 -11.36 -5.52
CA ASN A 277 -7.29 -12.35 -6.55
C ASN A 277 -8.77 -12.50 -6.81
N CYS A 278 -9.04 -12.56 -8.10
CA CYS A 278 -10.35 -12.85 -8.57
C CYS A 278 -10.66 -14.35 -8.37
N VAL A 279 -11.88 -14.68 -8.01
CA VAL A 279 -12.39 -16.04 -7.91
C VAL A 279 -12.92 -16.43 -9.27
N THR A 280 -12.52 -17.60 -9.76
CA THR A 280 -13.08 -18.17 -10.98
C THR A 280 -14.48 -18.72 -10.65
N PRO A 281 -15.56 -18.24 -11.29
CA PRO A 281 -16.89 -18.77 -11.10
C PRO A 281 -16.96 -20.29 -11.33
N HIS A 282 -17.48 -21.02 -10.34
CA HIS A 282 -17.87 -22.42 -10.44
C HIS A 282 -19.29 -22.61 -9.87
N ASP A 283 -19.92 -23.74 -10.16
CA ASP A 283 -21.23 -24.06 -9.59
C ASP A 283 -21.14 -24.14 -8.06
N GLY A 284 -22.14 -23.59 -7.38
CA GLY A 284 -22.19 -23.49 -5.92
C GLY A 284 -21.27 -22.43 -5.33
N LEU A 285 -20.59 -21.59 -6.14
CA LEU A 285 -19.79 -20.49 -5.62
C LEU A 285 -20.65 -19.53 -4.80
N LEU A 286 -20.25 -19.33 -3.55
CA LEU A 286 -20.79 -18.31 -2.66
C LEU A 286 -20.05 -17.00 -2.92
N LEU A 287 -20.78 -15.97 -3.32
CA LEU A 287 -20.25 -14.61 -3.47
C LEU A 287 -20.60 -13.78 -2.24
N ASN A 288 -19.60 -13.11 -1.69
CA ASN A 288 -19.75 -12.02 -0.75
C ASN A 288 -19.28 -10.69 -1.38
N TYR A 289 -19.44 -9.57 -0.67
CA TYR A 289 -19.09 -8.24 -1.18
C TYR A 289 -17.58 -8.02 -1.40
N SER A 290 -16.71 -8.90 -0.89
CA SER A 290 -15.26 -8.84 -1.11
C SER A 290 -14.80 -9.78 -2.24
N THR A 291 -15.70 -10.57 -2.83
CA THR A 291 -15.35 -11.49 -3.92
C THR A 291 -15.19 -10.73 -5.24
N ILE A 292 -13.95 -10.62 -5.73
CA ILE A 292 -13.67 -10.17 -7.09
C ILE A 292 -13.85 -11.39 -8.00
N LEU A 293 -14.62 -11.33 -9.09
CA LEU A 293 -14.71 -12.45 -10.04
C LEU A 293 -13.70 -12.30 -11.17
N CYS A 294 -13.09 -13.40 -11.60
CA CYS A 294 -12.12 -13.35 -12.69
C CYS A 294 -12.82 -12.98 -13.99
N SER A 295 -12.22 -12.12 -14.80
CA SER A 295 -12.73 -11.86 -16.15
C SER A 295 -12.63 -13.12 -17.00
N GLY A 296 -13.73 -13.58 -17.58
CA GLY A 296 -13.75 -14.76 -18.42
C GLY A 296 -15.17 -15.24 -18.73
N ASN A 297 -15.28 -16.22 -19.63
CA ASN A 297 -16.51 -16.95 -19.87
C ASN A 297 -16.41 -18.29 -19.14
N TYR A 298 -17.35 -18.56 -18.24
CA TYR A 298 -17.35 -19.77 -17.41
C TYR A 298 -18.58 -20.60 -17.72
N SER A 299 -18.38 -21.91 -17.91
CA SER A 299 -19.50 -22.86 -17.96
C SER A 299 -19.80 -23.26 -16.53
N LEU A 300 -20.93 -22.81 -16.01
CA LEU A 300 -21.40 -23.15 -14.67
C LEU A 300 -22.23 -24.44 -14.66
N THR A 301 -22.19 -25.27 -15.69
CA THR A 301 -23.06 -26.46 -15.77
C THR A 301 -22.65 -27.52 -14.73
N ASP A 302 -23.62 -28.03 -13.97
CA ASP A 302 -23.42 -29.18 -13.07
C ASP A 302 -23.18 -30.47 -13.91
N SER A 303 -22.63 -31.48 -13.26
CA SER A 303 -22.38 -32.83 -13.76
C SER A 303 -23.61 -33.52 -14.37
N ASP A 304 -24.82 -33.10 -14.00
CA ASP A 304 -26.08 -33.59 -14.55
C ASP A 304 -26.59 -32.82 -15.79
N GLY A 305 -25.86 -31.78 -16.21
CA GLY A 305 -26.21 -30.91 -17.33
C GLY A 305 -27.19 -29.78 -16.98
N SER A 306 -27.50 -29.59 -15.69
CA SER A 306 -28.28 -28.44 -15.22
C SER A 306 -27.44 -27.15 -15.20
N TRP A 307 -28.13 -26.01 -15.14
CA TRP A 307 -27.48 -24.71 -14.98
C TRP A 307 -27.02 -24.56 -13.54
N GLY A 308 -25.73 -24.35 -13.31
CA GLY A 308 -25.23 -24.08 -11.98
C GLY A 308 -25.62 -22.70 -11.47
N ILE A 309 -25.50 -22.58 -10.16
CA ILE A 309 -26.04 -21.50 -9.38
C ILE A 309 -24.88 -20.77 -8.71
N ILE A 310 -24.80 -19.46 -8.95
CA ILE A 310 -24.00 -18.56 -8.14
C ILE A 310 -24.90 -18.04 -7.02
N ASN A 311 -24.51 -18.30 -5.78
CA ASN A 311 -25.27 -17.89 -4.62
C ASN A 311 -24.69 -16.60 -4.06
N PHE A 312 -25.53 -15.58 -3.89
CA PHE A 312 -25.15 -14.33 -3.22
C PHE A 312 -25.44 -14.49 -1.72
N SER A 313 -24.41 -14.50 -0.88
CA SER A 313 -24.58 -14.38 0.57
C SER A 313 -24.81 -12.91 0.93
N LYS A 314 -25.70 -12.67 1.90
CA LYS A 314 -26.05 -11.33 2.35
C LYS A 314 -25.15 -10.84 3.45
#